data_AF-A0A5J5WWG4-F1
#
_entry.id   AF-A0A5J5WWG4-F1
#
_cell.length_a   1.000
_cell.length_b   1.000
_cell.length_c   1.000
_cell.angle_alpha   90.00
_cell.angle_beta   90.00
_cell.angle_gamma   90.00
#
_symmetry.space_group_name_H-M   'P 1'
#
loop_
_entity.id
_entity.type
_entity.pdbx_description
1 polymer ?
#
loop_
_entity_poly.entity_id
_entity_poly.type
_entity_poly.pdbx_seq_one_letter_code
_entity_poly.pdbx_strand_id
1 'polypeptide(L)'
;MPANFPKEINHLNFRVEEMTKGFSIRLLKDDGSSDLHDNNFWTRKFKLASDFDSSYKAISISSGQLRRARLDIYTTDIHWCSLDTEVHYRDITNFDGKFFMVNIYGVILGMDESFYTLDEVHTSLEQKDWECERYFVESCGHLYLVVRDFLICPTLVQYNYTLDAFMTEAKDANVPVKFKVYKRIPSGDQRSRFCWVEVNDLGDHAFFVSTDCSFSFSTRDYTGCGGNCIIYVDEIDNVERLRKFESIEADNDKEGLKQLKNGKVRLYNLADQSSAPLALFPHYLDMFWPPPTWLKWDQGSSNA
;
A
#
# COMPACT_ATOMS: atom_id res chain seq x y z
N MET A 1 1.35 22.95 4.29
CA MET A 1 2.06 22.55 5.53
C MET A 1 1.29 23.04 6.74
N PRO A 2 1.21 22.26 7.83
CA PRO A 2 0.50 22.63 9.06
C PRO A 2 0.96 24.00 9.59
N ALA A 3 0.08 24.74 10.27
CA ALA A 3 0.40 26.05 10.84
C ALA A 3 1.60 26.05 11.81
N ASN A 4 1.92 24.87 12.35
CA ASN A 4 3.01 24.65 13.31
C ASN A 4 4.27 24.09 12.64
N PHE A 5 4.29 23.98 11.31
CA PHE A 5 5.47 23.50 10.60
C PHE A 5 6.61 24.52 10.76
N PRO A 6 7.81 24.11 11.22
CA PRO A 6 8.94 25.02 11.37
C PRO A 6 9.23 25.72 10.03
N LYS A 7 9.36 27.05 10.06
CA LYS A 7 9.77 27.80 8.85
C LYS A 7 11.20 27.47 8.42
N GLU A 8 12.02 27.02 9.36
CA GLU A 8 13.38 26.54 9.16
C GLU A 8 13.54 25.22 9.92
N ILE A 9 14.05 24.19 9.25
CA ILE A 9 14.41 22.91 9.87
C ILE A 9 15.92 22.93 10.08
N ASN A 10 16.35 22.91 11.34
CA ASN A 10 17.75 22.72 11.66
C ASN A 10 18.10 21.23 11.60
N HIS A 11 18.80 20.81 10.56
CA HIS A 11 19.24 19.43 10.35
C HIS A 11 20.25 18.93 11.40
N LEU A 12 20.81 19.80 12.25
CA LEU A 12 21.60 19.40 13.42
C LEU A 12 20.71 18.87 14.57
N ASN A 13 19.44 19.29 14.60
CA ASN A 13 18.48 18.93 15.63
C ASN A 13 17.45 17.90 15.15
N PHE A 14 17.27 17.74 13.83
CA PHE A 14 16.29 16.85 13.23
C PHE A 14 16.92 16.04 12.10
N ARG A 15 16.80 14.71 12.17
CA ARG A 15 17.10 13.82 11.05
C ARG A 15 15.87 13.73 10.16
N VAL A 16 16.03 14.10 8.90
CA VAL A 16 15.00 13.98 7.87
C VAL A 16 15.43 12.87 6.93
N GLU A 17 14.57 11.88 6.76
CA GLU A 17 14.78 10.77 5.83
C GLU A 17 13.55 10.67 4.94
N GLU A 18 13.78 10.66 3.63
CA GLU A 18 12.70 10.49 2.66
C GLU A 18 12.31 9.01 2.63
N MET A 19 11.11 8.67 3.12
CA MET A 19 10.65 7.28 3.22
C MET A 19 10.05 6.77 1.91
N THR A 20 9.27 7.61 1.23
CA THR A 20 8.60 7.24 -0.03
C THR A 20 8.14 8.47 -0.80
N LYS A 21 7.93 8.32 -2.11
CA LYS A 21 7.27 9.30 -2.97
C LYS A 21 5.90 8.76 -3.39
N GLY A 22 4.86 9.53 -3.08
CA GLY A 22 3.51 9.32 -3.60
C GLY A 22 3.23 10.25 -4.76
N PHE A 23 2.51 9.75 -5.76
CA PHE A 23 2.01 10.55 -6.87
C PHE A 23 0.51 10.23 -7.03
N SER A 24 -0.27 11.19 -7.54
CA SER A 24 -1.68 10.95 -7.88
C SER A 24 -1.95 11.43 -9.31
N ILE A 25 -2.76 10.66 -10.04
CA ILE A 25 -3.27 11.06 -11.35
C ILE A 25 -4.70 11.54 -11.15
N ARG A 26 -5.01 12.74 -11.63
CA ARG A 26 -6.34 13.33 -11.52
C ARG A 26 -6.84 13.70 -12.90
N LEU A 27 -8.10 13.35 -13.19
CA LEU A 27 -8.79 13.89 -14.35
C LEU A 27 -9.15 15.35 -14.03
N LEU A 28 -8.65 16.25 -14.87
CA LEU A 28 -9.00 17.66 -14.81
C LEU A 28 -10.04 17.94 -15.90
N LYS A 29 -11.05 18.74 -15.58
CA LYS A 29 -11.91 19.37 -16.56
C LYS A 29 -11.11 20.39 -17.36
N ASP A 30 -11.64 20.79 -18.51
CA ASP A 30 -11.02 21.80 -19.38
C ASP A 30 -10.79 23.15 -18.66
N ASP A 31 -11.57 23.44 -17.61
CA ASP A 31 -11.43 24.62 -16.76
C ASP A 31 -10.37 24.47 -15.64
N GLY A 32 -9.65 23.34 -15.62
CA GLY A 32 -8.65 23.00 -14.61
C GLY A 32 -9.23 22.54 -13.27
N SER A 33 -10.56 22.48 -13.12
CA SER A 33 -11.19 21.93 -11.92
C SER A 33 -11.12 20.41 -11.93
N SER A 34 -10.99 19.80 -10.75
CA SER A 34 -11.04 18.34 -10.62
C SER A 34 -12.45 17.85 -10.89
N ASP A 35 -12.60 16.85 -11.78
CA ASP A 35 -13.89 16.17 -11.92
C ASP A 35 -14.10 15.22 -10.74
N LEU A 36 -14.76 15.71 -9.70
CA LEU A 36 -15.13 14.93 -8.52
C LEU A 36 -16.34 14.02 -8.77
N HIS A 37 -16.99 14.15 -9.92
CA HIS A 37 -18.35 13.66 -10.13
C HIS A 37 -18.49 12.94 -11.46
N ASP A 38 -17.75 11.86 -11.69
CA ASP A 38 -18.25 10.84 -12.59
C ASP A 38 -17.60 9.48 -12.35
N ASN A 39 -18.26 8.45 -12.89
CA ASN A 39 -17.99 7.01 -12.86
C ASN A 39 -16.59 6.59 -13.36
N ASN A 40 -15.53 7.24 -12.86
CA ASN A 40 -14.15 7.00 -13.26
C ASN A 40 -13.72 5.62 -12.77
N PHE A 41 -13.04 4.90 -13.66
CA PHE A 41 -12.31 3.68 -13.31
C PHE A 41 -11.39 3.99 -12.13
N TRP A 42 -11.76 3.54 -10.93
CA TRP A 42 -10.97 3.73 -9.72
C TRP A 42 -9.57 3.17 -9.98
N THR A 43 -8.58 4.06 -10.02
CA THR A 43 -7.18 3.65 -10.17
C THR A 43 -6.66 3.32 -8.79
N ARG A 44 -6.41 2.03 -8.56
CA ARG A 44 -5.94 1.51 -7.29
C ARG A 44 -4.51 1.92 -7.02
N LYS A 45 -3.64 1.72 -8.01
CA LYS A 45 -2.21 2.05 -7.91
C LYS A 45 -1.62 2.23 -9.29
N PHE A 46 -0.60 3.06 -9.42
CA PHE A 46 0.17 3.19 -10.65
C PHE A 46 1.66 3.27 -10.35
N LYS A 47 2.44 2.92 -11.36
CA LYS A 47 3.91 2.93 -11.32
C LYS A 47 4.44 3.47 -12.63
N LEU A 48 5.41 4.36 -12.52
CA LEU A 48 6.16 4.91 -13.64
C LEU A 48 7.38 4.02 -13.88
N ALA A 49 7.83 3.90 -15.12
CA ALA A 49 9.13 3.28 -15.39
C ALA A 49 10.25 4.08 -14.73
N SER A 50 11.35 3.42 -14.40
CA SER A 50 12.50 4.07 -13.76
C SER A 50 13.10 5.18 -14.62
N ASP A 51 12.96 5.08 -15.95
CA ASP A 51 13.43 6.04 -16.95
C ASP A 51 12.33 6.99 -17.47
N PHE A 52 11.25 7.18 -16.69
CA PHE A 52 10.01 7.83 -17.12
C PHE A 52 10.21 9.16 -17.86
N ASP A 53 11.13 10.01 -17.40
CA ASP A 53 11.43 11.31 -18.01
C ASP A 53 11.84 11.21 -19.49
N SER A 54 12.34 10.04 -19.91
CA SER A 54 12.75 9.77 -21.28
C SER A 54 11.78 8.87 -22.05
N SER A 55 11.05 7.99 -21.35
CA SER A 55 10.25 6.93 -21.97
C SER A 55 8.74 7.17 -21.93
N TYR A 56 8.26 8.00 -20.99
CA TYR A 56 6.84 8.24 -20.69
C TYR A 56 6.04 6.95 -20.47
N LYS A 57 6.69 5.90 -19.92
CA LYS A 57 6.11 4.58 -19.69
C LYS A 57 5.53 4.47 -18.28
N ALA A 58 4.28 4.02 -18.18
CA ALA A 58 3.63 3.78 -16.91
C ALA A 58 2.66 2.60 -17.00
N ILE A 59 2.41 1.95 -15.86
CA ILE A 59 1.37 0.94 -15.70
C ILE A 59 0.49 1.33 -14.53
N SER A 60 -0.82 1.11 -14.66
CA SER A 60 -1.80 1.27 -13.60
C SER A 60 -2.62 0.00 -13.42
N ILE A 61 -3.11 -0.18 -12.20
CA ILE A 61 -4.22 -1.07 -11.88
C ILE A 61 -5.45 -0.18 -11.74
N SER A 62 -6.41 -0.33 -12.66
CA SER A 62 -7.64 0.45 -12.68
C SER A 62 -8.84 -0.48 -12.77
N SER A 63 -9.72 -0.44 -11.76
CA SER A 63 -10.84 -1.38 -11.59
C SER A 63 -10.37 -2.85 -11.68
N GLY A 64 -9.29 -3.18 -10.97
CA GLY A 64 -8.62 -4.47 -11.02
C GLY A 64 -7.85 -4.78 -12.31
N GLN A 65 -8.03 -4.05 -13.41
CA GLN A 65 -7.39 -4.36 -14.69
C GLN A 65 -6.04 -3.68 -14.85
N LEU A 66 -5.11 -4.38 -15.51
CA LEU A 66 -3.81 -3.81 -15.84
C LEU A 66 -3.91 -2.93 -17.09
N ARG A 67 -3.47 -1.68 -16.99
CA ARG A 67 -3.42 -0.74 -18.11
C ARG A 67 -2.04 -0.14 -18.23
N ARG A 68 -1.56 0.07 -19.45
CA ARG A 68 -0.35 0.85 -19.71
C ARG A 68 -0.67 2.21 -20.30
N ALA A 69 0.12 3.19 -19.94
CA ALA A 69 0.20 4.46 -20.63
C ALA A 69 1.03 4.29 -21.92
N ARG A 70 0.53 4.87 -23.01
CA ARG A 70 1.21 5.00 -24.28
C ARG A 70 1.13 6.45 -24.73
N LEU A 71 2.28 7.07 -24.94
CA LEU A 71 2.37 8.38 -25.55
C LEU A 71 2.08 8.29 -27.06
N ASP A 72 1.13 9.08 -27.54
CA ASP A 72 0.96 9.34 -28.96
C ASP A 72 2.01 10.36 -29.42
N ILE A 73 2.86 9.95 -30.36
CA ILE A 73 3.98 10.77 -30.83
C ILE A 73 3.54 11.94 -31.73
N TYR A 74 2.32 11.91 -32.25
CA TYR A 74 1.79 12.94 -33.13
C TYR A 74 0.95 13.96 -32.37
N THR A 75 0.17 13.51 -31.38
CA THR A 75 -0.70 14.41 -30.60
C THR A 75 -0.09 14.81 -29.26
N THR A 76 0.96 14.13 -28.80
CA THR A 76 1.53 14.25 -27.44
C THR A 76 0.58 13.84 -26.32
N ASP A 77 -0.54 13.18 -26.66
CA ASP A 77 -1.51 12.70 -25.69
C ASP A 77 -1.08 11.36 -25.08
N ILE A 78 -1.45 11.13 -23.83
CA ILE A 78 -1.27 9.83 -23.18
C ILE A 78 -2.57 9.02 -23.34
N HIS A 79 -2.46 7.88 -24.02
CA HIS A 79 -3.53 6.91 -24.14
C HIS A 79 -3.31 5.73 -23.18
N TRP A 80 -4.40 5.28 -22.55
CA TRP A 80 -4.38 4.09 -21.70
C TRP A 80 -4.86 2.88 -22.50
N CYS A 81 -4.05 1.83 -22.54
CA CYS A 81 -4.39 0.56 -23.18
C CYS A 81 -4.45 -0.56 -22.15
N SER A 82 -5.50 -1.37 -22.19
CA SER A 82 -5.55 -2.59 -21.37
C SER A 82 -4.46 -3.57 -21.79
N LEU A 83 -3.73 -4.09 -20.81
CA LEU A 83 -2.72 -5.14 -20.98
C LEU A 83 -3.30 -6.52 -20.68
N ASP A 84 -4.17 -6.60 -19.68
CA ASP A 84 -4.84 -7.81 -19.24
C ASP A 84 -6.24 -7.43 -18.75
N THR A 85 -7.24 -8.07 -19.33
CA THR A 85 -8.66 -7.87 -19.00
C THR A 85 -9.28 -9.11 -18.38
N GLU A 86 -8.56 -10.22 -18.30
CA GLU A 86 -9.09 -11.51 -17.85
C GLU A 86 -8.92 -11.70 -16.35
N VAL A 87 -7.91 -11.07 -15.75
CA VAL A 87 -7.58 -11.24 -14.33
C VAL A 87 -7.49 -9.90 -13.60
N HIS A 88 -7.92 -9.90 -12.34
CA HIS A 88 -7.79 -8.74 -11.46
C HIS A 88 -6.42 -8.73 -10.77
N TYR A 89 -5.83 -7.54 -10.67
CA TYR A 89 -4.56 -7.28 -10.02
C TYR A 89 -4.74 -6.60 -8.67
N ARG A 90 -3.91 -7.01 -7.71
CA ARG A 90 -3.93 -6.48 -6.34
C ARG A 90 -2.89 -5.40 -6.14
N ASP A 91 -1.66 -5.64 -6.57
CA ASP A 91 -0.59 -4.68 -6.37
C ASP A 91 0.41 -4.65 -7.53
N ILE A 92 1.11 -3.52 -7.63
CA ILE A 92 2.18 -3.25 -8.59
C ILE A 92 3.32 -2.47 -7.95
N THR A 93 4.57 -2.84 -8.29
CA THR A 93 5.78 -2.08 -7.94
C THR A 93 6.83 -2.11 -9.03
N ASN A 94 7.81 -1.21 -8.96
CA ASN A 94 9.06 -1.31 -9.70
C ASN A 94 10.10 -2.02 -8.84
N PHE A 95 10.86 -2.94 -9.41
CA PHE A 95 12.01 -3.56 -8.77
C PHE A 95 12.92 -4.17 -9.84
N ASP A 96 14.23 -3.96 -9.73
CA ASP A 96 15.23 -4.58 -10.62
C ASP A 96 14.94 -4.37 -12.13
N GLY A 97 14.54 -3.14 -12.50
CA GLY A 97 14.22 -2.76 -13.89
C GLY A 97 12.90 -3.34 -14.44
N LYS A 98 12.03 -3.85 -13.57
CA LYS A 98 10.77 -4.49 -13.95
C LYS A 98 9.59 -3.93 -13.18
N PHE A 99 8.44 -3.89 -13.86
CA PHE A 99 7.15 -3.85 -13.21
C PHE A 99 6.81 -5.23 -12.66
N PHE A 100 6.74 -5.36 -11.34
CA PHE A 100 6.20 -6.53 -10.67
C PHE A 100 4.72 -6.32 -10.37
N MET A 101 3.88 -7.26 -10.79
CA MET A 101 2.44 -7.28 -10.51
C MET A 101 2.06 -8.57 -9.82
N VAL A 102 1.04 -8.51 -8.95
CA VAL A 102 0.46 -9.70 -8.33
C VAL A 102 -1.04 -9.70 -8.52
N ASN A 103 -1.57 -10.81 -9.01
CA ASN A 103 -3.00 -10.93 -9.27
C ASN A 103 -3.79 -11.46 -8.07
N ILE A 104 -5.12 -11.48 -8.18
CA ILE A 104 -6.01 -12.00 -7.13
C ILE A 104 -5.73 -13.47 -6.81
N TYR A 105 -5.13 -14.25 -7.71
CA TYR A 105 -4.76 -15.63 -7.48
C TYR A 105 -3.35 -15.77 -6.89
N GLY A 106 -2.68 -14.68 -6.53
CA GLY A 106 -1.31 -14.72 -6.01
C GLY A 106 -0.24 -15.06 -7.04
N VAL A 107 -0.58 -15.11 -8.34
CA VAL A 107 0.42 -15.24 -9.41
C VAL A 107 1.17 -13.92 -9.53
N ILE A 108 2.49 -14.00 -9.50
CA ILE A 108 3.38 -12.85 -9.61
C ILE A 108 3.95 -12.81 -11.02
N LEU A 109 3.83 -11.66 -11.67
CA LEU A 109 4.37 -11.37 -12.99
C LEU A 109 5.46 -10.32 -12.86
N GLY A 110 6.58 -10.51 -13.56
CA GLY A 110 7.63 -9.51 -13.72
C GLY A 110 7.73 -9.12 -15.19
N MET A 111 7.42 -7.88 -15.51
CA MET A 111 7.43 -7.33 -16.87
C MET A 111 8.56 -6.32 -17.02
N ASP A 112 9.37 -6.45 -18.07
CA ASP A 112 10.44 -5.51 -18.37
C ASP A 112 9.89 -4.09 -18.58
N GLU A 113 10.49 -3.10 -17.91
CA GLU A 113 10.04 -1.69 -17.99
C GLU A 113 10.28 -1.05 -19.37
N SER A 114 11.28 -1.55 -20.11
CA SER A 114 11.66 -0.98 -21.40
C SER A 114 10.74 -1.47 -22.53
N PHE A 115 10.41 -2.75 -22.56
CA PHE A 115 9.74 -3.40 -23.68
C PHE A 115 8.31 -3.85 -23.36
N TYR A 116 7.89 -3.79 -22.09
CA TYR A 116 6.63 -4.37 -21.61
C TYR A 116 6.51 -5.87 -21.94
N THR A 117 7.63 -6.58 -21.97
CA THR A 117 7.67 -8.03 -22.19
C THR A 117 7.60 -8.76 -20.87
N LEU A 118 6.85 -9.86 -20.84
CA LEU A 118 6.74 -10.70 -19.65
C LEU A 118 8.01 -11.56 -19.52
N ASP A 119 8.75 -11.33 -18.44
CA ASP A 119 10.06 -11.93 -18.19
C ASP A 119 10.04 -12.99 -17.08
N GLU A 120 9.17 -12.80 -16.08
CA GLU A 120 9.06 -13.67 -14.92
C GLU A 120 7.61 -14.01 -14.64
N VAL A 121 7.35 -15.28 -14.34
CA VAL A 121 6.05 -15.78 -13.89
C VAL A 121 6.30 -16.72 -12.72
N HIS A 122 5.72 -16.40 -11.58
CA HIS A 122 5.73 -17.26 -10.41
C HIS A 122 4.29 -17.68 -10.13
N THR A 123 4.06 -18.99 -10.06
CA THR A 123 2.75 -19.55 -9.70
C THR A 123 2.35 -19.11 -8.29
N SER A 124 1.06 -19.20 -7.97
CA SER A 124 0.58 -18.90 -6.62
C SER A 124 1.40 -19.61 -5.55
N LEU A 125 1.73 -18.86 -4.50
CA LEU A 125 2.46 -19.35 -3.34
C LEU A 125 1.55 -20.16 -2.39
N GLU A 126 0.22 -20.05 -2.54
CA GLU A 126 -0.78 -20.69 -1.68
C GLU A 126 -1.89 -21.37 -2.51
N GLN A 127 -2.78 -22.13 -1.85
CA GLN A 127 -3.72 -23.03 -2.52
C GLN A 127 -5.17 -22.52 -2.63
N LYS A 128 -5.48 -21.29 -2.18
CA LYS A 128 -6.84 -20.69 -2.17
C LYS A 128 -6.75 -19.16 -2.07
N ASP A 129 -6.76 -18.45 -3.19
CA ASP A 129 -6.00 -17.19 -3.22
C ASP A 129 -6.81 -15.90 -3.41
N TRP A 130 -8.09 -15.96 -3.76
CA TRP A 130 -8.84 -14.75 -4.12
C TRP A 130 -9.20 -13.84 -2.93
N GLU A 131 -9.16 -14.34 -1.69
CA GLU A 131 -9.56 -13.62 -0.46
C GLU A 131 -8.36 -13.06 0.32
N CYS A 132 -7.35 -12.53 -0.38
CA CYS A 132 -6.21 -11.90 0.28
C CYS A 132 -5.93 -10.52 -0.31
N GLU A 133 -5.58 -9.59 0.57
CA GLU A 133 -4.83 -8.40 0.14
C GLU A 133 -3.35 -8.72 0.01
N ARG A 134 -2.70 -8.02 -0.91
CA ARG A 134 -1.32 -8.28 -1.30
C ARG A 134 -0.59 -6.97 -1.50
N TYR A 135 0.63 -6.90 -0.98
CA TYR A 135 1.43 -5.68 -1.01
C TYR A 135 2.89 -6.05 -1.31
N PHE A 136 3.46 -5.44 -2.33
CA PHE A 136 4.89 -5.49 -2.57
C PHE A 136 5.60 -4.47 -1.69
N VAL A 137 6.69 -4.89 -1.07
CA VAL A 137 7.55 -4.03 -0.26
C VAL A 137 8.99 -4.25 -0.70
N GLU A 138 9.68 -3.17 -1.06
CA GLU A 138 11.14 -3.20 -1.21
C GLU A 138 11.78 -2.89 0.15
N SER A 139 12.77 -3.70 0.54
CA SER A 139 13.54 -3.50 1.75
C SER A 139 14.96 -4.03 1.59
N CYS A 140 15.94 -3.19 1.87
CA CYS A 140 17.37 -3.56 1.83
C CYS A 140 17.79 -4.20 0.49
N GLY A 141 17.27 -3.72 -0.64
CA GLY A 141 17.59 -4.27 -1.97
C GLY A 141 16.94 -5.63 -2.26
N HIS A 142 15.95 -6.02 -1.47
CA HIS A 142 15.16 -7.23 -1.68
C HIS A 142 13.68 -6.90 -1.87
N LEU A 143 13.01 -7.70 -2.67
CA LEU A 143 11.57 -7.59 -2.88
C LEU A 143 10.83 -8.59 -1.98
N TYR A 144 9.80 -8.10 -1.32
CA TYR A 144 8.92 -8.87 -0.46
C TYR A 144 7.48 -8.77 -0.96
N LEU A 145 6.72 -9.85 -0.77
CA LEU A 145 5.28 -9.89 -0.93
C LEU A 145 4.65 -10.13 0.44
N VAL A 146 3.90 -9.15 0.93
CA VAL A 146 3.11 -9.23 2.15
C VAL A 146 1.68 -9.62 1.78
N VAL A 147 1.15 -10.67 2.41
CA VAL A 147 -0.19 -11.21 2.17
C VAL A 147 -1.01 -11.07 3.43
N ARG A 148 -2.12 -10.33 3.37
CA ARG A 148 -3.13 -10.27 4.44
C ARG A 148 -4.19 -11.33 4.15
N ASP A 149 -4.26 -12.34 4.99
CA ASP A 149 -5.09 -13.53 4.80
C ASP A 149 -6.47 -13.36 5.46
N PHE A 150 -7.54 -13.34 4.66
CA PHE A 150 -8.92 -13.28 5.16
C PHE A 150 -9.61 -14.65 5.23
N LEU A 151 -8.95 -15.74 4.81
CA LEU A 151 -9.51 -17.10 4.94
C LEU A 151 -9.66 -17.53 6.40
N ILE A 152 -9.02 -16.82 7.33
CA ILE A 152 -9.20 -17.01 8.77
C ILE A 152 -10.55 -16.49 9.28
N CYS A 153 -11.27 -15.69 8.47
CA CYS A 153 -12.55 -15.08 8.83
C CYS A 153 -13.51 -14.97 7.62
N PRO A 154 -13.80 -16.07 6.90
CA PRO A 154 -14.49 -16.06 5.61
C PRO A 154 -15.97 -15.68 5.71
N THR A 155 -16.53 -15.69 6.93
CA THR A 155 -17.92 -15.27 7.19
C THR A 155 -18.04 -13.81 7.61
N LEU A 156 -16.92 -13.16 7.98
CA LEU A 156 -16.90 -11.78 8.48
C LEU A 156 -16.49 -10.78 7.41
N VAL A 157 -15.62 -11.19 6.49
CA VAL A 157 -15.05 -10.34 5.45
C VAL A 157 -15.42 -10.90 4.09
N GLN A 158 -15.91 -10.03 3.21
CA GLN A 158 -16.26 -10.38 1.84
C GLN A 158 -15.67 -9.35 0.87
N TYR A 159 -15.37 -9.79 -0.34
CA TYR A 159 -14.87 -8.90 -1.38
C TYR A 159 -16.02 -8.29 -2.21
N ASN A 160 -16.00 -6.97 -2.37
CA ASN A 160 -16.91 -6.27 -3.27
C ASN A 160 -16.21 -5.90 -4.56
N TYR A 161 -16.57 -6.57 -5.66
CA TYR A 161 -16.00 -6.33 -6.98
C TYR A 161 -16.37 -4.96 -7.56
N THR A 162 -17.53 -4.40 -7.19
CA THR A 162 -17.96 -3.08 -7.68
C THR A 162 -17.14 -1.96 -7.05
N LEU A 163 -16.82 -2.10 -5.76
CA LEU A 163 -16.04 -1.12 -5.01
C LEU A 163 -14.55 -1.41 -4.96
N ASP A 164 -14.13 -2.55 -5.52
CA ASP A 164 -12.76 -3.06 -5.49
C ASP A 164 -12.17 -3.12 -4.06
N ALA A 165 -12.98 -3.51 -3.07
CA ALA A 165 -12.63 -3.42 -1.65
C ALA A 165 -13.14 -4.62 -0.83
N PHE A 166 -12.39 -4.99 0.22
CA PHE A 166 -12.87 -5.90 1.25
C PHE A 166 -13.77 -5.17 2.24
N MET A 167 -14.88 -5.80 2.62
CA MET A 167 -15.89 -5.20 3.48
C MET A 167 -16.37 -6.16 4.56
N THR A 168 -17.01 -5.61 5.59
CA THR A 168 -17.73 -6.38 6.60
C THR A 168 -19.15 -5.87 6.82
N GLU A 169 -20.10 -6.77 7.04
CA GLU A 169 -21.47 -6.40 7.42
C GLU A 169 -21.60 -6.15 8.94
N ALA A 170 -20.66 -6.69 9.73
CA ALA A 170 -20.71 -6.57 11.18
C ALA A 170 -20.31 -5.15 11.61
N LYS A 171 -21.21 -4.49 12.33
CA LYS A 171 -20.89 -3.23 13.02
C LYS A 171 -19.92 -3.55 14.16
N ASP A 172 -18.77 -2.88 14.17
CA ASP A 172 -17.74 -3.00 15.21
C ASP A 172 -17.05 -4.38 15.33
N ALA A 173 -17.02 -5.18 14.27
CA ALA A 173 -16.27 -6.43 14.29
C ALA A 173 -14.76 -6.18 14.41
N ASN A 174 -14.14 -6.71 15.46
CA ASN A 174 -12.69 -6.88 15.52
C ASN A 174 -12.31 -8.04 14.57
N VAL A 175 -12.12 -7.72 13.29
CA VAL A 175 -11.79 -8.69 12.25
C VAL A 175 -10.44 -9.34 12.60
N PRO A 176 -10.36 -10.68 12.71
CA PRO A 176 -9.09 -11.37 12.89
C PRO A 176 -8.12 -11.01 11.77
N VAL A 177 -6.83 -10.85 12.11
CA VAL A 177 -5.80 -10.48 11.13
C VAL A 177 -4.66 -11.46 11.18
N LYS A 178 -4.24 -11.93 10.02
CA LYS A 178 -3.04 -12.72 9.83
C LYS A 178 -2.29 -12.21 8.60
N PHE A 179 -0.98 -12.05 8.77
CA PHE A 179 -0.08 -11.73 7.68
C PHE A 179 0.89 -12.88 7.44
N LYS A 180 1.25 -13.06 6.18
CA LYS A 180 2.41 -13.85 5.75
C LYS A 180 3.29 -12.97 4.90
N VAL A 181 4.60 -13.18 4.99
CA VAL A 181 5.57 -12.40 4.23
C VAL A 181 6.44 -13.35 3.45
N TYR A 182 6.58 -13.10 2.15
CA TYR A 182 7.42 -13.88 1.25
C TYR A 182 8.56 -13.01 0.74
N LYS A 183 9.79 -13.49 0.86
CA LYS A 183 10.99 -12.84 0.33
C LYS A 183 11.37 -13.45 -1.01
N ARG A 184 11.61 -12.62 -2.03
CA ARG A 184 12.20 -13.04 -3.30
C ARG A 184 13.69 -13.29 -3.12
N ILE A 185 14.14 -14.50 -3.40
CA ILE A 185 15.55 -14.89 -3.33
C ILE A 185 16.02 -15.52 -4.65
N PRO A 186 17.31 -15.45 -4.98
CA PRO A 186 17.87 -16.24 -6.07
C PRO A 186 17.56 -17.72 -5.86
N SER A 187 17.07 -18.36 -6.92
CA SER A 187 16.79 -19.79 -6.93
C SER A 187 18.01 -20.55 -7.44
N GLY A 188 18.25 -21.72 -6.86
CA GLY A 188 19.24 -22.68 -7.36
C GLY A 188 18.70 -23.58 -8.49
N ASP A 189 17.43 -23.45 -8.86
CA ASP A 189 16.80 -24.20 -9.95
C ASP A 189 17.19 -23.61 -11.32
N GLN A 190 17.42 -24.48 -12.30
CA GLN A 190 17.68 -24.10 -13.69
C GLN A 190 16.43 -23.53 -14.39
N ARG A 191 15.22 -23.84 -13.91
CA ARG A 191 13.96 -23.43 -14.55
C ARG A 191 13.47 -22.04 -14.17
N SER A 192 13.79 -21.56 -12.97
CA SER A 192 13.45 -20.21 -12.51
C SER A 192 14.64 -19.61 -11.77
N ARG A 193 15.02 -18.39 -12.16
CA ARG A 193 16.13 -17.64 -11.55
C ARG A 193 15.85 -17.20 -10.12
N PHE A 194 14.58 -17.10 -9.74
CA PHE A 194 14.17 -16.65 -8.42
C PHE A 194 13.06 -17.55 -7.87
N CYS A 195 12.98 -17.63 -6.55
CA CYS A 195 11.83 -18.21 -5.85
C CYS A 195 11.42 -17.29 -4.70
N TRP A 196 10.26 -17.58 -4.14
CA TRP A 196 9.71 -16.84 -3.01
C TRP A 196 9.66 -17.77 -1.80
N VAL A 197 10.24 -17.33 -0.68
CA VAL A 197 10.28 -18.09 0.56
C VAL A 197 9.56 -17.33 1.66
N GLU A 198 8.72 -18.03 2.42
CA GLU A 198 8.06 -17.44 3.58
C GLU A 198 9.11 -17.05 4.63
N VAL A 199 8.98 -15.86 5.19
CA VAL A 199 9.82 -15.33 6.27
C VAL A 199 8.93 -14.81 7.40
N ASN A 200 9.37 -15.00 8.63
CA ASN A 200 8.69 -14.55 9.86
C ASN A 200 9.55 -13.56 10.67
N ASP A 201 10.65 -13.11 10.08
CA ASP A 201 11.59 -12.17 10.68
C ASP A 201 12.02 -11.12 9.65
N LEU A 202 11.63 -9.87 9.88
CA LEU A 202 12.06 -8.69 9.11
C LEU A 202 13.27 -8.00 9.77
N GLY A 203 13.81 -8.57 10.84
CA GLY A 203 14.89 -8.02 11.63
C GLY A 203 14.48 -6.70 12.28
N ASP A 204 15.31 -5.68 12.12
CA ASP A 204 15.06 -4.33 12.62
C ASP A 204 14.17 -3.48 11.70
N HIS A 205 13.51 -4.08 10.71
CA HIS A 205 12.64 -3.33 9.81
C HIS A 205 11.18 -3.51 10.19
N ALA A 206 10.41 -2.49 9.85
CA ALA A 206 8.98 -2.55 9.89
C ALA A 206 8.42 -2.13 8.54
N PHE A 207 7.39 -2.84 8.08
CA PHE A 207 6.80 -2.66 6.76
C PHE A 207 5.52 -1.87 6.90
N PHE A 208 5.42 -0.75 6.19
CA PHE A 208 4.17 -0.02 6.04
C PHE A 208 3.43 -0.52 4.80
N VAL A 209 2.17 -0.91 4.93
CA VAL A 209 1.34 -1.42 3.82
C VAL A 209 -0.07 -0.83 3.82
N SER A 210 -0.51 -0.36 2.66
CA SER A 210 -1.87 0.09 2.36
C SER A 210 -2.17 -0.15 0.86
N THR A 211 -3.43 0.03 0.42
CA THR A 211 -3.75 -0.03 -1.02
C THR A 211 -2.97 1.00 -1.83
N ASP A 212 -2.65 2.14 -1.23
CA ASP A 212 -2.10 3.30 -1.94
C ASP A 212 -0.58 3.24 -2.02
N CYS A 213 0.07 2.89 -0.90
CA CYS A 213 1.52 2.87 -0.81
C CYS A 213 2.01 1.76 0.11
N SER A 214 3.24 1.31 -0.16
CA SER A 214 3.91 0.33 0.68
C SER A 214 5.41 0.61 0.66
N PHE A 215 6.04 0.59 1.83
CA PHE A 215 7.46 0.90 1.99
C PHE A 215 7.99 0.23 3.27
N SER A 216 9.30 0.10 3.37
CA SER A 216 9.96 -0.39 4.59
C SER A 216 10.69 0.75 5.30
N PHE A 217 10.85 0.61 6.61
CA PHE A 217 11.65 1.53 7.40
C PHE A 217 12.53 0.78 8.40
N SER A 218 13.75 1.24 8.61
CA SER A 218 14.60 0.72 9.68
C SER A 218 14.21 1.36 11.02
N THR A 219 14.07 0.52 12.04
CA THR A 219 13.71 0.93 13.40
C THR A 219 14.94 1.18 14.28
N ARG A 220 16.16 0.85 13.81
CA ARG A 220 17.41 0.94 14.60
C ARG A 220 17.64 2.31 15.21
N ASP A 221 17.30 3.35 14.46
CA ASP A 221 17.56 4.74 14.84
C ASP A 221 16.42 5.34 15.69
N TYR A 222 15.35 4.59 15.93
CA TYR A 222 14.13 5.06 16.60
C TYR A 222 13.88 4.29 17.89
N THR A 223 14.38 4.82 19.00
CA THR A 223 14.21 4.22 20.33
C THR A 223 12.73 4.01 20.68
N GLY A 224 12.36 2.78 21.01
CA GLY A 224 10.98 2.41 21.34
C GLY A 224 10.15 1.92 20.15
N CYS A 225 10.67 2.04 18.92
CA CYS A 225 10.14 1.32 17.77
C CYS A 225 10.79 -0.07 17.69
N GLY A 226 9.97 -1.10 17.63
CA GLY A 226 10.41 -2.47 17.41
C GLY A 226 10.47 -2.80 15.93
N GLY A 227 11.45 -3.61 15.55
CA GLY A 227 11.46 -4.26 14.25
C GLY A 227 10.50 -5.44 14.17
N ASN A 228 10.57 -6.18 13.07
CA ASN A 228 9.78 -7.38 12.80
C ASN A 228 8.27 -7.16 12.94
N CYS A 229 7.78 -6.00 12.47
CA CYS A 229 6.36 -5.69 12.49
C CYS A 229 5.86 -5.12 11.15
N ILE A 230 4.54 -5.20 10.97
CA ILE A 230 3.84 -4.63 9.82
C ILE A 230 2.90 -3.55 10.36
N ILE A 231 3.07 -2.32 9.90
CA ILE A 231 2.14 -1.23 10.13
C ILE A 231 1.21 -1.19 8.92
N TYR A 232 -0.09 -1.31 9.14
CA TYR A 232 -1.05 -1.37 8.04
C TYR A 232 -2.26 -0.48 8.29
N VAL A 233 -2.86 -0.03 7.20
CA VAL A 233 -4.16 0.64 7.22
C VAL A 233 -5.25 -0.42 7.08
N ASP A 234 -6.16 -0.49 8.05
CA ASP A 234 -7.26 -1.45 8.05
C ASP A 234 -8.42 -0.97 7.17
N GLU A 235 -8.25 -1.16 5.87
CA GLU A 235 -9.14 -0.66 4.81
C GLU A 235 -10.47 -1.45 4.70
N ILE A 236 -10.75 -2.37 5.63
CA ILE A 236 -12.06 -3.05 5.68
C ILE A 236 -13.11 -2.06 6.18
N ASP A 237 -14.04 -1.65 5.32
CA ASP A 237 -15.13 -0.75 5.71
C ASP A 237 -16.48 -1.47 5.80
N ASN A 238 -17.43 -0.85 6.49
CA ASN A 238 -18.78 -1.36 6.62
C ASN A 238 -19.57 -1.13 5.32
N VAL A 239 -20.31 -2.16 4.87
CA VAL A 239 -21.10 -2.12 3.64
C VAL A 239 -22.10 -0.95 3.61
N GLU A 240 -22.74 -0.62 4.74
CA GLU A 240 -23.73 0.46 4.82
C GLU A 240 -23.11 1.84 4.58
N ARG A 241 -21.86 2.06 5.00
CA ARG A 241 -21.14 3.32 4.81
C ARG A 241 -20.75 3.51 3.36
N LEU A 242 -20.18 2.47 2.75
CA LEU A 242 -19.80 2.49 1.34
C LEU A 242 -21.00 2.63 0.39
N ARG A 243 -22.13 1.99 0.69
CA ARG A 243 -23.37 2.10 -0.11
C ARG A 243 -24.00 3.49 -0.11
N LYS A 244 -23.73 4.31 0.91
CA LYS A 244 -24.25 5.68 0.97
C LYS A 244 -23.51 6.63 0.03
N PHE A 245 -22.47 6.18 -0.67
CA PHE A 245 -21.52 7.05 -1.36
C PHE A 245 -21.05 8.18 -0.43
N GLU A 246 -20.99 7.92 0.88
CA GLU A 246 -20.13 8.70 1.77
C GLU A 246 -18.73 8.44 1.21
N SER A 247 -18.29 9.39 0.38
CA SER A 247 -17.14 9.27 -0.52
C SER A 247 -16.02 8.47 0.12
N ILE A 248 -15.39 7.56 -0.64
CA ILE A 248 -14.02 7.12 -0.31
C ILE A 248 -13.25 8.42 -0.03
N GLU A 249 -12.89 8.59 1.24
CA GLU A 249 -12.69 9.91 1.83
C GLU A 249 -11.54 10.60 1.11
N ALA A 250 -11.76 11.83 0.66
CA ALA A 250 -10.80 12.53 -0.19
C ALA A 250 -9.39 12.51 0.41
N ASP A 251 -8.38 12.09 -0.38
CA ASP A 251 -6.96 12.14 -0.05
C ASP A 251 -6.54 13.53 0.44
N ASN A 252 -6.55 13.71 1.76
CA ASN A 252 -6.05 14.90 2.41
C ASN A 252 -5.50 14.59 3.80
N ASP A 253 -4.55 15.41 4.25
CA ASP A 253 -3.83 15.24 5.52
C ASP A 253 -4.77 15.07 6.73
N LYS A 254 -5.97 15.66 6.73
CA LYS A 254 -6.91 15.53 7.86
C LYS A 254 -7.51 14.12 7.95
N GLU A 255 -7.52 13.37 6.85
CA GLU A 255 -8.11 12.04 6.79
C GLU A 255 -7.18 10.95 7.30
N GLY A 256 -5.91 10.95 6.87
CA GLY A 256 -4.91 10.03 7.47
C GLY A 256 -4.82 10.19 9.00
N LEU A 257 -4.99 11.42 9.49
CA LEU A 257 -5.08 11.72 10.92
C LEU A 257 -6.35 11.16 11.59
N LYS A 258 -7.49 11.12 10.90
CA LYS A 258 -8.71 10.48 11.43
C LYS A 258 -8.57 8.96 11.43
N GLN A 259 -7.96 8.37 10.41
CA GLN A 259 -7.66 6.93 10.35
C GLN A 259 -6.74 6.48 11.49
N LEU A 260 -5.81 7.33 11.91
CA LEU A 260 -5.03 7.05 13.11
C LEU A 260 -5.91 7.09 14.38
N LYS A 261 -6.79 8.09 14.51
CA LYS A 261 -7.68 8.26 15.68
C LYS A 261 -8.72 7.16 15.83
N ASN A 262 -9.32 6.73 14.72
CA ASN A 262 -10.38 5.72 14.72
C ASN A 262 -9.81 4.28 14.80
N GLY A 263 -8.49 4.13 14.95
CA GLY A 263 -7.82 2.85 15.12
C GLY A 263 -7.67 2.04 13.84
N LYS A 264 -7.84 2.66 12.67
CA LYS A 264 -7.64 2.04 11.36
C LYS A 264 -6.17 1.79 11.06
N VAL A 265 -5.26 2.66 11.51
CA VAL A 265 -3.82 2.36 11.42
C VAL A 265 -3.44 1.43 12.58
N ARG A 266 -2.87 0.28 12.25
CA ARG A 266 -2.62 -0.82 13.19
C ARG A 266 -1.20 -1.34 13.07
N LEU A 267 -0.67 -1.83 14.18
CA LEU A 267 0.60 -2.52 14.25
C LEU A 267 0.35 -4.02 14.40
N TYR A 268 1.00 -4.81 13.57
CA TYR A 268 1.01 -6.26 13.60
C TYR A 268 2.42 -6.76 13.91
N ASN A 269 2.59 -7.49 15.00
CA ASN A 269 3.87 -8.10 15.35
C ASN A 269 3.98 -9.46 14.67
N LEU A 270 5.00 -9.66 13.83
CA LEU A 270 5.14 -10.87 13.03
C LEU A 270 5.56 -12.09 13.86
N ALA A 271 6.23 -11.88 15.00
CA ALA A 271 6.72 -12.96 15.86
C ALA A 271 5.59 -13.62 16.67
N ASP A 272 4.71 -12.83 17.29
CA ASP A 272 3.60 -13.33 18.11
C ASP A 272 2.24 -13.25 17.43
N GLN A 273 2.18 -12.68 16.21
CA GLN A 273 0.97 -12.51 15.40
C GLN A 273 -0.11 -11.63 16.03
N SER A 274 0.25 -10.83 17.04
CA SER A 274 -0.66 -9.88 17.69
C SER A 274 -0.90 -8.64 16.82
N SER A 275 -2.11 -8.08 16.92
CA SER A 275 -2.51 -6.86 16.21
C SER A 275 -3.16 -5.89 17.18
N ALA A 276 -2.74 -4.62 17.15
CA ALA A 276 -3.35 -3.57 17.95
C ALA A 276 -3.34 -2.22 17.20
N PRO A 277 -4.27 -1.30 17.52
CA PRO A 277 -4.22 0.07 16.99
C PRO A 277 -2.87 0.73 17.25
N LEU A 278 -2.31 1.40 16.23
CA LEU A 278 -1.01 2.08 16.34
C LEU A 278 -1.01 3.18 17.41
N ALA A 279 -2.18 3.75 17.69
CA ALA A 279 -2.41 4.73 18.75
C ALA A 279 -2.01 4.25 20.16
N LEU A 280 -1.91 2.93 20.39
CA LEU A 280 -1.45 2.36 21.65
C LEU A 280 0.09 2.33 21.79
N PHE A 281 0.82 2.67 20.73
CA PHE A 281 2.29 2.66 20.68
C PHE A 281 2.82 4.07 20.36
N PRO A 282 2.80 5.00 21.33
CA PRO A 282 3.11 6.42 21.09
C PRO A 282 4.50 6.66 20.48
N HIS A 283 5.48 5.81 20.79
CA HIS A 283 6.84 5.91 20.23
C HIS A 283 6.90 5.73 18.70
N TYR A 284 5.98 4.96 18.11
CA TYR A 284 5.90 4.85 16.64
C TYR A 284 5.27 6.08 16.02
N LEU A 285 4.50 6.86 16.79
CA LEU A 285 3.87 8.08 16.30
C LEU A 285 4.87 9.23 16.19
N ASP A 286 5.96 9.18 16.95
CA ASP A 286 7.08 10.11 16.86
C ASP A 286 7.77 10.06 15.49
N MET A 287 7.59 8.97 14.73
CA MET A 287 8.06 8.86 13.34
C MET A 287 7.30 9.78 12.37
N PHE A 288 6.03 10.10 12.66
CA PHE A 288 5.20 10.91 11.78
C PHE A 288 5.32 12.39 12.17
N TRP A 289 6.12 13.13 11.39
CA TRP A 289 6.36 14.56 11.62
C TRP A 289 5.58 15.47 10.64
N PRO A 290 5.04 16.63 11.09
CA PRO A 290 4.99 17.05 12.49
C PRO A 290 4.02 16.16 13.26
N PRO A 291 4.32 15.82 14.54
CA PRO A 291 3.38 15.12 15.39
C PRO A 291 2.08 15.94 15.37
N PRO A 292 0.94 15.31 15.08
CA PRO A 292 -0.32 16.02 14.99
C PRO A 292 -0.57 16.74 16.31
N THR A 293 -0.93 18.03 16.30
CA THR A 293 -1.00 18.82 17.55
C THR A 293 -2.00 18.30 18.57
N TRP A 294 -2.92 17.43 18.16
CA TRP A 294 -3.91 16.75 19.00
C TRP A 294 -3.40 15.42 19.59
N LEU A 295 -2.21 14.95 19.22
CA LEU A 295 -1.54 13.78 19.81
C LEU A 295 -0.87 14.12 21.17
N LYS A 296 -0.97 15.37 21.61
CA LYS A 296 -0.78 15.70 23.02
C LYS A 296 -1.88 14.96 23.78
N TRP A 297 -1.53 13.84 24.39
CA TRP A 297 -2.34 13.25 25.44
C TRP A 297 -2.61 14.38 26.43
N ASP A 298 -3.88 14.71 26.65
CA ASP A 298 -4.25 15.48 27.84
C ASP A 298 -3.71 14.65 28.99
N GLN A 299 -2.54 15.03 29.52
CA GLN A 299 -2.15 14.57 30.83
C GLN A 299 -3.31 15.01 31.70
N GLY A 300 -4.12 14.01 32.07
CA GLY A 300 -5.31 14.23 32.85
C GLY A 300 -4.93 15.20 33.94
N SER A 301 -5.70 16.28 34.02
CA SER A 301 -5.76 17.11 35.19
C SER A 301 -6.08 16.19 36.36
N SER A 302 -5.02 15.64 36.96
CA SER A 302 -5.07 15.05 38.28
C SER A 302 -5.40 16.21 39.20
N ASN A 303 -6.64 16.19 39.67
CA ASN A 303 -7.19 17.12 40.64
C ASN A 303 -6.24 17.38 41.81
N ALA A 304 -5.94 18.65 42.02
CA ALA A 304 -5.98 19.33 43.32
C ALA A 304 -6.06 20.84 43.07
#